data_AF-A0A7Y0N314-F1
#
_entry.id   AF-A0A7Y0N314-F1
#
_cell.length_a   1.000
_cell.length_b   1.000
_cell.length_c   1.000
_cell.angle_alpha   90.00
_cell.angle_beta   90.00
_cell.angle_gamma   90.00
#
_symmetry.space_group_name_H-M   'P 1'
#
loop_
_entity.id
_entity.type
_entity.pdbx_description
1 polymer ?
#
loop_
_entity_poly.entity_id
_entity_poly.type
_entity_poly.pdbx_seq_one_letter_code
_entity_poly.pdbx_strand_id
1 'polypeptide(L)'
;RFLENRILEMKSAIEAGSTISVTAINSKIFTPLVIQMIAVGEETGRIDELLLEVSDFYDREVDYDLKTLTARIEPLLLVIVAGMVMVLALGIFLPMWGMLDIIKGG
;
A
#
# COMPACT_ATOMS: atom_id res chain seq x y z
N ARG A 1 -11.45 13.77 -12.61
CA ARG A 1 -12.91 14.03 -12.64
C ARG A 1 -13.68 13.36 -11.50
N PHE A 2 -13.45 12.09 -11.13
CA PHE A 2 -14.17 11.48 -10.00
C PHE A 2 -13.93 12.21 -8.66
N LEU A 3 -12.66 12.40 -8.28
CA LEU A 3 -12.27 13.17 -7.08
C LEU A 3 -12.76 14.62 -7.11
N GLU A 4 -12.56 15.28 -8.24
CA GLU A 4 -13.00 16.66 -8.49
C GLU A 4 -14.51 16.84 -8.23
N ASN A 5 -15.35 15.95 -8.78
CA ASN A 5 -16.79 16.01 -8.57
C ASN A 5 -17.17 15.84 -7.10
N ARG A 6 -16.50 14.94 -6.37
CA ARG A 6 -16.73 14.72 -4.93
C ARG A 6 -16.33 15.94 -4.10
N ILE A 7 -15.22 16.59 -4.43
CA ILE A 7 -14.78 17.82 -3.75
C ILE A 7 -15.76 18.98 -4.05
N LEU A 8 -16.23 19.12 -5.28
CA LEU A 8 -17.22 20.14 -5.65
C LEU A 8 -18.57 19.93 -4.96
N GLU A 9 -18.99 18.68 -4.78
CA GLU A 9 -20.19 18.33 -4.00
C GLU A 9 -20.02 18.63 -2.51
N MET A 10 -18.85 18.32 -1.94
CA MET A 10 -18.53 18.69 -0.56
C MET A 10 -18.60 20.21 -0.37
N LYS A 11 -17.96 20.98 -1.28
CA LYS A 11 -18.02 22.44 -1.26
C LYS A 11 -19.45 22.96 -1.28
N SER A 12 -20.27 22.45 -2.21
CA SER A 12 -21.68 22.85 -2.33
C SER A 12 -22.48 22.53 -1.05
N ALA A 13 -22.22 21.37 -0.43
CA ALA A 13 -22.90 20.97 0.80
C ALA A 13 -22.46 21.81 2.02
N ILE A 14 -21.18 22.19 2.09
CA ILE A 14 -20.67 23.12 3.11
C ILE A 14 -21.29 24.51 2.94
N GLU A 15 -21.37 25.02 1.71
CA GLU A 15 -22.03 26.30 1.40
C GLU A 15 -23.54 26.27 1.75
N ALA A 16 -24.17 25.09 1.71
CA ALA A 16 -25.54 24.86 2.14
C ALA A 16 -25.71 24.68 3.67
N GLY A 17 -24.63 24.77 4.45
CA GLY A 17 -24.65 24.70 5.92
C GLY A 17 -24.38 23.31 6.51
N SER A 18 -23.92 22.34 5.71
CA SER A 18 -23.43 21.07 6.26
C SER A 18 -22.06 21.23 6.89
N THR A 19 -21.79 20.41 7.91
CA THR A 19 -20.47 20.34 8.55
C THR A 19 -19.44 19.69 7.62
N ILE A 20 -18.17 20.06 7.78
CA ILE A 20 -17.05 19.53 7.00
C ILE A 20 -16.90 18.03 7.27
N SER A 21 -17.12 17.58 8.50
CA SER A 21 -17.05 16.17 8.88
C SER A 21 -18.10 15.32 8.16
N VAL A 22 -19.35 15.79 8.10
CA VAL A 22 -20.44 15.05 7.45
C VAL A 22 -20.22 14.98 5.93
N THR A 23 -19.76 16.06 5.33
CA THR A 23 -19.46 16.09 3.89
C THR A 23 -18.25 15.21 3.54
N ALA A 24 -17.23 15.15 4.41
CA ALA A 24 -16.09 14.24 4.28
C ALA A 24 -16.48 12.76 4.43
N ILE A 25 -17.42 12.42 5.32
CA ILE A 25 -17.98 11.07 5.43
C ILE A 25 -18.73 10.68 4.16
N ASN A 26 -19.57 11.58 3.65
CA ASN A 26 -20.42 11.33 2.49
C ASN A 26 -19.64 11.21 1.17
N SER A 27 -18.47 11.84 1.06
CA SER A 27 -17.63 11.76 -0.14
C SER A 27 -16.96 10.39 -0.31
N LYS A 28 -16.77 9.62 0.79
CA LYS A 28 -16.15 8.29 0.80
C LYS A 28 -14.75 8.22 0.18
N ILE A 29 -14.05 9.36 0.12
CA ILE A 29 -12.68 9.45 -0.39
C ILE A 29 -11.63 9.47 0.73
N PHE A 30 -12.05 9.71 1.97
CA PHE A 30 -11.18 9.79 3.13
C PHE A 30 -11.23 8.51 3.96
N THR A 31 -10.11 8.18 4.60
CA THR A 31 -10.03 7.05 5.54
C THR A 31 -10.74 7.39 6.86
N PRO A 32 -11.12 6.37 7.67
CA PRO A 32 -11.76 6.62 8.97
C PRO A 32 -10.93 7.51 9.92
N LEU A 33 -9.60 7.39 9.87
CA LEU A 33 -8.70 8.18 10.68
C LEU A 33 -8.78 9.68 10.32
N VAL A 34 -8.81 9.98 9.03
CA VAL A 34 -8.89 11.36 8.51
C VAL A 34 -10.23 12.00 8.84
N ILE A 35 -11.31 11.24 8.71
CA ILE A 35 -12.65 11.68 9.12
C ILE A 35 -12.66 12.06 10.60
N GLN A 36 -12.00 11.28 11.46
CA GLN A 36 -11.93 11.56 12.89
C GLN A 36 -11.11 12.83 13.20
N MET A 37 -9.99 13.05 12.50
CA MET A 37 -9.20 14.29 12.66
C MET A 37 -10.00 15.52 12.21
N ILE A 38 -10.74 15.42 11.10
CA ILE A 38 -11.63 16.49 10.63
C ILE A 38 -12.72 16.79 11.67
N ALA A 39 -13.34 15.75 12.25
CA ALA A 39 -14.35 15.90 13.29
C ALA A 39 -13.84 16.61 14.55
N VAL A 40 -12.66 16.21 15.03
CA VAL A 40 -12.02 16.86 16.17
C VAL A 40 -11.64 18.31 15.84
N GLY A 41 -11.18 18.58 14.61
CA GLY A 41 -10.82 19.92 14.16
C GLY A 41 -12.02 20.85 14.07
N GLU A 42 -13.15 20.31 13.61
CA GLU A 42 -14.39 21.06 13.50
C GLU A 42 -14.98 21.39 14.87
N GLU A 43 -14.93 20.45 15.82
CA GLU A 43 -15.39 20.67 17.20
C GLU A 43 -14.49 21.66 17.96
N THR A 44 -13.18 21.63 17.71
CA THR A 44 -12.20 22.49 18.39
C THR A 44 -11.91 23.82 17.69
N GLY A 45 -12.47 24.03 16.49
CA GLY A 45 -12.19 25.19 15.64
C GLY A 45 -10.78 25.21 15.04
N ARG A 46 -10.07 24.07 15.02
CA ARG A 46 -8.69 23.91 14.55
C ARG A 46 -8.59 23.08 13.25
N ILE A 47 -9.60 23.20 12.38
CA ILE A 47 -9.64 22.43 11.12
C ILE A 47 -8.40 22.66 10.26
N ASP A 48 -7.94 23.90 10.13
CA ASP A 48 -6.79 24.24 9.26
C ASP A 48 -5.53 23.47 9.70
N GLU A 49 -5.24 23.47 11.00
CA GLU A 49 -4.11 22.75 11.58
C GLU A 49 -4.24 21.23 11.42
N LEU A 50 -5.41 20.66 11.69
CA LEU A 50 -5.60 19.23 11.57
C LEU A 50 -5.65 18.74 10.12
N LEU A 51 -6.07 19.57 9.17
CA LEU A 51 -5.97 19.25 7.74
C LEU A 51 -4.50 19.22 7.27
N LEU A 52 -3.65 20.11 7.80
CA LEU A 52 -2.20 20.03 7.57
C LEU A 52 -1.62 18.74 8.16
N GLU A 53 -2.01 18.37 9.37
CA GLU A 53 -1.55 17.13 10.00
C GLU A 53 -2.04 15.87 9.25
N VAL A 54 -3.25 15.91 8.68
CA VAL A 54 -3.76 14.88 7.76
C VAL A 54 -2.88 14.78 6.52
N SER A 55 -2.46 15.90 5.92
CA SER A 55 -1.57 15.89 4.76
C SER A 55 -0.23 15.22 5.11
N ASP A 56 0.40 15.64 6.21
CA ASP A 56 1.65 15.06 6.69
C ASP A 56 1.50 13.56 7.00
N PHE A 57 0.34 13.15 7.52
CA PHE A 57 0.04 11.74 7.73
C PHE A 57 0.00 10.95 6.42
N TYR A 58 -0.70 11.44 5.39
CA TYR A 58 -0.77 10.76 4.10
C TYR A 58 0.60 10.66 3.42
N ASP A 59 1.42 11.72 3.48
CA ASP A 59 2.77 11.69 2.92
C ASP A 59 3.63 10.62 3.61
N ARG A 60 3.55 10.53 4.94
CA ARG A 60 4.25 9.49 5.71
C ARG A 60 3.73 8.09 5.42
N GLU A 61 2.42 7.91 5.26
CA GLU A 61 1.81 6.62 4.93
C GLU A 61 2.28 6.13 3.56
N VAL A 62 2.27 7.01 2.55
CA VAL A 62 2.77 6.70 1.20
C VAL A 62 4.26 6.33 1.25
N ASP A 63 5.08 7.10 1.97
CA ASP A 63 6.50 6.79 2.15
C ASP A 63 6.73 5.44 2.84
N TYR A 64 5.91 5.11 3.84
CA TYR A 64 5.99 3.83 4.56
C TYR A 64 5.59 2.65 3.67
N ASP A 65 4.52 2.81 2.90
CA ASP A 65 4.06 1.81 1.94
C ASP A 65 5.11 1.54 0.86
N LEU A 66 5.72 2.60 0.31
CA LEU A 66 6.80 2.48 -0.66
C LEU A 66 8.00 1.72 -0.09
N LYS A 67 8.46 2.10 1.12
CA LYS A 67 9.57 1.40 1.80
C LYS A 67 9.26 -0.06 2.06
N THR A 68 8.04 -0.35 2.51
CA THR A 68 7.60 -1.73 2.83
C THR A 68 7.46 -2.58 1.58
N LEU A 69 6.95 -2.01 0.48
CA LEU A 69 6.89 -2.66 -0.82
C LEU A 69 8.29 -3.02 -1.31
N THR A 70 9.24 -2.07 -1.27
CA THR A 70 10.63 -2.33 -1.65
C THR A 70 11.27 -3.42 -0.78
N ALA A 71 11.06 -3.38 0.55
CA ALA A 71 11.60 -4.37 1.47
C ALA A 71 11.08 -5.81 1.22
N ARG A 72 9.87 -5.96 0.65
CA ARG A 72 9.30 -7.27 0.30
C ARG A 72 9.73 -7.77 -1.08
N ILE A 73 10.11 -6.87 -1.99
CA ILE A 73 10.58 -7.24 -3.34
C ILE A 73 11.91 -8.01 -3.27
N GLU A 74 12.82 -7.59 -2.39
CA GLU A 74 14.14 -8.23 -2.23
C GLU A 74 14.07 -9.74 -1.90
N PRO A 75 13.36 -10.20 -0.85
CA PRO A 75 13.26 -11.63 -0.55
C PRO A 75 12.53 -12.41 -1.65
N LEU A 76 11.56 -11.81 -2.34
CA LEU A 76 10.86 -12.45 -3.46
C LEU A 76 11.83 -12.74 -4.61
N LEU A 77 12.68 -11.78 -4.97
CA LEU A 77 13.70 -11.96 -6.02
C LEU A 77 14.69 -13.06 -5.65
N LEU A 78 15.13 -13.12 -4.39
CA LEU A 78 16.02 -14.16 -3.90
C LEU A 78 15.40 -15.55 -4.05
N VAL A 79 14.13 -15.73 -3.64
CA VAL A 79 13.42 -17.01 -3.79
C VAL A 79 13.32 -17.44 -5.25
N ILE A 80 13.03 -16.51 -6.16
CA ILE A 80 12.96 -16.80 -7.60
C ILE A 80 14.32 -17.24 -8.14
N VAL A 81 15.39 -16.51 -7.80
CA VAL A 81 16.75 -16.86 -8.22
C VAL A 81 17.20 -18.20 -7.64
N ALA A 82 16.95 -18.45 -6.36
CA ALA A 82 17.24 -19.72 -5.71
C ALA A 82 16.50 -20.88 -6.37
N GLY A 83 15.22 -20.68 -6.73
CA GLY A 83 14.43 -21.65 -7.48
C GLY A 83 15.02 -21.96 -8.86
N MET A 84 15.43 -20.94 -9.62
CA MET A 84 16.09 -21.13 -10.92
C MET A 84 17.39 -21.93 -10.79
N VAL A 85 18.25 -21.58 -9.82
CA VAL A 85 19.51 -22.29 -9.58
C VAL A 85 19.24 -23.75 -9.18
N MET A 86 18.24 -24.00 -8.34
CA MET A 86 17.84 -25.34 -7.92
C MET A 86 17.40 -26.21 -9.11
N VAL A 87 16.59 -25.65 -10.03
CA VAL A 87 16.15 -26.36 -11.25
C VAL A 87 17.35 -26.71 -12.14
N LEU A 88 18.28 -25.78 -12.34
CA LEU A 88 19.49 -26.03 -13.13
C LEU A 88 20.39 -27.10 -12.48
N ALA A 89 20.57 -27.04 -11.15
CA ALA A 89 21.38 -27.99 -10.41
C ALA A 89 20.80 -29.41 -10.50
N LEU A 90 19.48 -29.57 -10.29
CA LEU A 90 18.81 -30.86 -10.43
C LEU A 90 18.93 -31.41 -11.87
N GLY A 91 18.83 -30.54 -12.88
CA GLY A 91 19.03 -30.91 -14.28
C GLY A 91 20.40 -31.52 -14.57
N ILE A 92 21.44 -31.12 -13.82
CA ILE A 92 22.81 -31.65 -13.95
C ILE A 92 23.03 -32.87 -13.05
N PHE A 93 22.58 -32.82 -11.79
CA PHE A 93 22.86 -33.88 -10.81
C PHE A 93 22.08 -35.18 -11.08
N LEU A 94 20.84 -35.10 -11.54
CA LEU A 94 20.02 -36.29 -11.84
C LEU A 94 20.68 -37.23 -12.89
N PRO A 95 21.09 -36.74 -14.08
CA PRO A 95 21.76 -37.61 -15.05
C PRO A 95 23.15 -38.05 -14.60
N MET A 96 23.88 -37.22 -13.83
CA MET A 96 25.17 -37.59 -13.27
C MET A 96 25.06 -38.79 -12.32
N TRP A 97 24.05 -38.80 -11.45
CA TRP A 97 23.78 -39.93 -10.58
C TRP A 97 23.43 -41.18 -11.38
N GLY A 98 22.56 -41.04 -12.39
CA GLY A 98 22.24 -42.15 -13.30
C GLY A 98 23.49 -42.76 -13.96
N MET A 99 24.45 -41.94 -14.40
CA MET A 99 25.72 -42.44 -14.94
C MET A 99 26.57 -43.18 -13.90
N LEU A 100 26.61 -42.69 -12.65
CA LEU A 100 27.35 -43.34 -11.56
C LEU A 100 26.77 -44.70 -11.19
N ASP A 101 25.44 -44.85 -11.20
CA ASP A 101 24.78 -46.13 -10.91
C ASP A 101 25.05 -47.17 -12.00
N ILE A 102 25.09 -46.75 -13.27
CA ILE A 102 25.46 -47.64 -14.39
C ILE A 102 26.92 -48.11 -14.26
N ILE A 103 27.84 -47.24 -13.84
CA ILE A 103 29.26 -47.57 -13.66
C ILE A 103 29.49 -48.50 -12.46
N LYS A 104 28.69 -48.39 -11.40
CA LYS A 104 28.80 -49.25 -10.21
C LYS A 104 28.07 -50.58 -10.33
N GLY A 105 27.11 -50.69 -11.26
CA GLY A 105 26.28 -51.87 -11.47
C GLY A 105 26.79 -52.85 -12.55
N GLY A 106 27.98 -52.64 -13.09
CA GLY A 106 28.69 -53.54 -14.01
C GLY A 106 29.89 -54.22 -13.37
#